data_AF-A0A258LBX0-F1
#
_entry.id   AF-A0A258LBX0-F1
#
_cell.length_a   1.000
_cell.length_b   1.000
_cell.length_c   1.000
_cell.angle_alpha   90.00
_cell.angle_beta   90.00
_cell.angle_gamma   90.00
#
_symmetry.space_group_name_H-M   'P 1'
#
loop_
_entity.id
_entity.type
_entity.pdbx_description
1 polymer ?
#
loop_
_entity_poly.entity_id
_entity_poly.type
_entity_poly.pdbx_seq_one_letter_code
_entity_poly.pdbx_strand_id
1 'polypeptide(L)'
;MHNTLRIATFNIHKGVTHFNARFSLHHQRDLLRKLHADIVFLQEVRDEHTTHSKRFAAWPDAGQIEFLADEIWADYAYGKNSVYPAGHHGNA
;
A
#
# COMPACT_ATOMS: atom_id res chain seq x y z
N MET A 1 -29.42 -3.78 11.64
CA MET A 1 -28.79 -3.21 10.43
C MET A 1 -27.56 -2.45 10.90
N HIS A 2 -26.35 -2.83 10.46
CA HIS A 2 -25.18 -2.00 10.69
C HIS A 2 -25.28 -0.81 9.74
N ASN A 3 -25.52 0.39 10.29
CA ASN A 3 -25.69 1.64 9.53
C ASN A 3 -24.42 2.50 9.51
N THR A 4 -23.29 1.90 9.89
CA THR A 4 -22.00 2.60 10.03
C THR A 4 -21.07 2.12 8.93
N LEU A 5 -20.63 3.05 8.08
CA LEU A 5 -19.57 2.84 7.09
C LEU A 5 -18.26 3.41 7.64
N ARG A 6 -17.24 2.58 7.79
CA ARG A 6 -15.91 2.97 8.28
C ARG A 6 -14.98 3.18 7.11
N ILE A 7 -14.52 4.42 6.97
CA ILE A 7 -13.60 4.83 5.91
C ILE A 7 -12.29 5.25 6.55
N ALA A 8 -11.17 4.74 6.03
CA ALA A 8 -9.85 5.17 6.43
C ALA A 8 -9.06 5.70 5.23
N THR A 9 -8.11 6.59 5.51
CA THR A 9 -7.10 7.02 4.53
C THR A 9 -5.73 6.88 5.17
N PHE A 10 -4.77 6.34 4.42
CA PHE A 10 -3.44 6.08 4.93
C PHE A 10 -2.37 6.26 3.86
N ASN A 11 -1.41 7.15 4.11
CA ASN A 11 -0.25 7.30 3.26
C ASN A 11 0.80 6.26 3.68
N ILE A 12 1.08 5.30 2.81
CA ILE A 12 2.02 4.21 3.11
C ILE A 12 3.48 4.62 2.90
N HIS A 13 3.74 5.83 2.40
CA HIS A 13 5.06 6.37 2.10
C HIS A 13 5.93 5.37 1.34
N LYS A 14 5.35 4.73 0.31
CA LYS A 14 6.01 3.73 -0.54
C LYS A 14 6.43 2.46 0.20
N GLY A 15 5.85 2.16 1.36
CA GLY A 15 6.17 0.98 2.17
C GLY A 15 7.41 1.12 3.05
N VAL A 16 7.88 2.36 3.27
CA VAL A 16 9.06 2.66 4.09
C VAL A 16 8.78 3.76 5.11
N THR A 17 9.55 3.80 6.18
CA THR A 17 9.51 4.90 7.14
C THR A 17 10.08 6.19 6.54
N HIS A 18 9.85 7.33 7.20
CA HIS A 18 10.46 8.62 6.87
C HIS A 18 11.96 8.47 6.55
N PHE A 19 12.43 9.20 5.54
CA PHE A 19 13.78 9.13 4.96
C PHE A 19 14.16 7.80 4.30
N ASN A 20 13.19 6.94 3.94
CA ASN A 20 13.43 5.61 3.37
C ASN A 20 14.36 4.74 4.25
N ALA A 21 14.29 4.91 5.57
CA ALA A 21 15.25 4.32 6.51
C ALA A 21 14.98 2.83 6.75
N ARG A 22 13.71 2.43 6.90
CA ARG A 22 13.32 1.04 7.21
C ARG A 22 12.13 0.62 6.38
N PHE A 23 12.10 -0.66 6.01
CA PHE A 23 10.94 -1.27 5.38
C PHE A 23 9.81 -1.45 6.41
N SER A 24 8.60 -0.98 6.08
CA SER A 24 7.46 -0.92 7.01
C SER A 24 6.18 -1.51 6.46
N LEU A 25 6.17 -2.03 5.23
CA LEU A 25 4.94 -2.48 4.56
C LEU A 25 4.20 -3.60 5.33
N HIS A 26 4.93 -4.57 5.91
CA HIS A 26 4.33 -5.61 6.77
C HIS A 26 3.62 -5.01 7.99
N HIS A 27 4.28 -4.07 8.67
CA HIS A 27 3.71 -3.39 9.83
C HIS A 27 2.49 -2.54 9.45
N GLN A 28 2.55 -1.85 8.31
CA GLN A 28 1.44 -1.07 7.76
C GLN A 28 0.25 -1.97 7.44
N ARG A 29 0.48 -3.17 6.87
CA ARG A 29 -0.55 -4.17 6.65
C ARG A 29 -1.25 -4.53 7.96
N ASP A 30 -0.50 -4.87 9.00
CA ASP A 30 -1.05 -5.22 10.32
C ASP A 30 -1.88 -4.07 10.93
N LEU A 31 -1.47 -2.82 10.73
CA LEU A 31 -2.24 -1.66 11.16
C LEU A 31 -3.56 -1.52 10.38
N LEU A 32 -3.53 -1.65 9.06
CA LEU A 32 -4.72 -1.61 8.22
C LEU A 32 -5.73 -2.70 8.61
N ARG A 33 -5.25 -3.91 8.93
CA ARG A 33 -6.10 -5.02 9.43
C ARG A 33 -6.86 -4.65 10.72
N LYS A 34 -6.20 -3.91 11.61
CA LYS A 34 -6.75 -3.49 12.92
C LYS A 34 -7.71 -2.31 12.83
N LEU A 35 -7.68 -1.52 11.75
CA LEU A 35 -8.65 -0.44 11.55
C LEU A 35 -10.06 -0.98 11.37
N HIS A 36 -10.18 -2.22 10.89
CA HIS A 36 -11.45 -2.81 10.48
C HIS A 36 -12.24 -1.85 9.58
N ALA A 37 -11.57 -1.13 8.68
CA ALA A 37 -12.26 -0.20 7.78
C ALA A 37 -12.96 -0.98 6.67
N ASP A 38 -14.14 -0.52 6.28
CA ASP A 38 -14.90 -1.10 5.16
C ASP A 38 -14.32 -0.59 3.83
N ILE A 39 -13.80 0.65 3.81
CA ILE A 39 -13.10 1.26 2.67
C ILE A 39 -11.79 1.88 3.15
N VAL A 40 -10.69 1.66 2.42
CA VAL A 40 -9.38 2.26 2.68
C VAL A 40 -8.89 2.96 1.43
N PHE A 41 -8.48 4.23 1.57
CA PHE A 41 -7.72 4.95 0.56
C PHE A 41 -6.24 4.93 0.91
N LEU A 42 -5.41 4.54 -0.04
CA LEU A 42 -3.96 4.50 0.10
C LEU A 42 -3.29 5.57 -0.76
N GLN A 43 -2.22 6.18 -0.25
CA GLN A 43 -1.40 7.16 -0.99
C GLN A 43 0.06 6.74 -1.05
N GLU A 44 0.76 7.24 -2.07
CA GLU A 44 2.17 6.94 -2.37
C GLU A 44 2.42 5.44 -2.62
N VAL A 45 1.42 4.76 -3.17
CA VAL A 45 1.50 3.37 -3.59
C VAL A 45 2.39 3.26 -4.81
N ARG A 46 3.34 2.32 -4.80
CA ARG A 46 4.15 1.97 -5.96
C ARG A 46 3.75 0.61 -6.50
N ASP A 47 3.44 0.58 -7.78
CA ASP A 47 3.31 -0.67 -8.52
C ASP A 47 4.68 -1.15 -8.99
N GLU A 48 4.75 -2.43 -9.28
CA GLU A 48 6.00 -3.13 -9.52
C GLU A 48 6.65 -2.69 -10.84
N HIS A 49 7.89 -2.19 -10.77
CA HIS A 49 8.93 -2.13 -11.82
C HIS A 49 10.14 -1.27 -11.40
N THR A 50 10.41 -1.10 -10.10
CA THR A 50 11.56 -0.28 -9.65
C THR A 50 12.65 -1.15 -9.05
N THR A 51 13.88 -0.90 -9.46
CA THR A 51 15.13 -1.54 -8.99
C THR A 51 15.30 -1.49 -7.47
N HIS A 52 14.51 -0.68 -6.77
CA HIS A 52 14.48 -0.54 -5.31
C HIS A 52 13.92 -1.77 -4.57
N SER A 53 13.14 -2.65 -5.22
CA SER A 53 12.68 -3.91 -4.61
C SER A 53 13.86 -4.77 -4.14
N LYS A 54 14.99 -4.72 -4.86
CA LYS A 54 16.23 -5.44 -4.52
C LYS A 54 16.92 -4.94 -3.25
N ARG A 55 16.55 -3.78 -2.72
CA ARG A 55 17.16 -3.22 -1.50
C ARG A 55 16.62 -3.88 -0.22
N PHE A 56 15.40 -4.41 -0.24
CA PHE A 56 14.77 -5.00 0.94
C PHE A 56 14.30 -6.43 0.62
N ALA A 57 14.96 -7.44 1.20
CA ALA A 57 14.62 -8.85 0.98
C ALA A 57 13.18 -9.22 1.40
N ALA A 58 12.55 -8.42 2.26
CA ALA A 58 11.17 -8.61 2.71
C ALA A 58 10.12 -7.91 1.83
N TRP A 59 10.54 -7.27 0.73
CA TRP A 59 9.62 -6.68 -0.24
C TRP A 59 8.72 -7.77 -0.83
N PRO A 60 7.41 -7.55 -0.95
CA PRO A 60 6.52 -8.58 -1.45
C PRO A 60 6.70 -8.82 -2.95
N ASP A 61 6.63 -10.08 -3.36
CA ASP A 61 6.63 -10.48 -4.78
C ASP A 61 5.31 -10.12 -5.46
N ALA A 62 4.21 -10.15 -4.70
CA ALA A 62 2.94 -9.55 -5.09
C ALA A 62 3.05 -8.03 -4.95
N GLY A 63 2.59 -7.26 -5.94
CA GLY A 63 2.65 -5.79 -5.90
C GLY A 63 2.09 -5.20 -4.59
N GLN A 64 2.47 -3.96 -4.23
CA GLN A 64 2.11 -3.39 -2.91
C GLN A 64 0.62 -3.44 -2.60
N ILE A 65 -0.24 -3.23 -3.61
CA ILE A 65 -1.69 -3.28 -3.42
C ILE A 65 -2.19 -4.68 -3.15
N GLU A 66 -1.79 -5.65 -3.97
CA GLU A 66 -2.15 -7.05 -3.76
C GLU A 66 -1.69 -7.50 -2.36
N PHE A 67 -0.46 -7.18 -1.98
CA PHE A 67 0.09 -7.52 -0.67
C PHE A 67 -0.66 -6.87 0.51
N LEU A 68 -1.10 -5.61 0.38
CA LEU A 68 -1.82 -4.89 1.43
C LEU A 68 -3.30 -5.28 1.49
N ALA A 69 -3.91 -5.58 0.34
CA ALA A 69 -5.31 -5.97 0.22
C ALA A 69 -5.56 -7.43 0.63
N ASP A 70 -4.52 -8.27 0.52
CA ASP A 70 -4.57 -9.70 0.76
C ASP A 70 -5.34 -10.06 2.04
N GLU A 71 -6.24 -11.04 1.89
CA GLU A 71 -7.14 -11.60 2.91
C GLU A 71 -8.23 -10.66 3.47
N ILE A 72 -8.25 -9.37 3.14
CA ILE A 72 -9.23 -8.40 3.71
C ILE A 72 -10.18 -7.83 2.67
N TRP A 73 -9.66 -7.34 1.55
CA TRP A 73 -10.46 -6.70 0.50
C TRP A 73 -10.39 -7.54 -0.77
N ALA A 74 -11.55 -8.02 -1.24
CA ALA A 74 -11.64 -8.78 -2.49
C ALA A 74 -11.47 -7.89 -3.74
N ASP A 75 -11.85 -6.61 -3.61
CA ASP A 75 -11.79 -5.63 -4.68
C ASP A 75 -10.79 -4.53 -4.33
N TYR A 76 -9.97 -4.15 -5.31
CA TYR A 76 -9.05 -3.02 -5.22
C TYR A 76 -8.87 -2.38 -6.60
N ALA A 77 -8.57 -1.09 -6.62
CA ALA A 77 -8.23 -0.35 -7.83
C ALA A 77 -6.95 0.45 -7.59
N TYR A 78 -6.15 0.65 -8.62
CA TYR A 78 -4.93 1.45 -8.53
C TYR A 78 -4.90 2.51 -9.63
N GLY A 79 -4.68 3.76 -9.23
CA GLY A 79 -4.59 4.92 -10.11
C GLY A 79 -3.19 5.54 -10.06
N LYS A 80 -2.53 5.64 -11.21
CA LYS A 80 -1.21 6.29 -11.33
C LYS A 80 -1.37 7.80 -11.29
N ASN A 81 -0.69 8.45 -10.34
CA ASN A 81 -0.67 9.92 -10.23
C ASN A 81 0.59 10.53 -10.83
N SER A 82 1.70 9.78 -10.84
CA SER A 82 2.98 10.27 -11.34
C SER A 82 3.78 9.14 -11.95
N VAL A 83 4.22 9.35 -13.20
CA VAL A 83 4.96 8.40 -14.03
C VAL A 83 6.29 9.04 -14.42
N TYR A 84 7.39 8.30 -14.29
CA TYR A 84 8.74 8.71 -14.66
C TYR A 84 9.53 7.49 -15.17
N PRO A 85 10.69 7.68 -15.83
CA PRO A 85 11.43 6.57 -16.45
C PRO A 85 11.77 5.41 -15.50
N ALA A 86 11.97 5.71 -14.21
CA ALA A 86 12.31 4.74 -13.18
C ALA A 86 11.11 4.16 -12.41
N GLY A 87 9.86 4.40 -12.86
CA GLY A 87 8.65 3.83 -12.28
C GLY A 87 7.50 4.82 -12.09
N HIS A 88 6.53 4.46 -11.26
CA HIS A 88 5.40 5.32 -10.93
C HIS A 88 4.98 5.22 -9.47
N HIS A 89 4.16 6.16 -9.05
CA HIS A 89 3.41 6.07 -7.81
C HIS A 89 2.01 6.66 -7.98
N GLY A 90 1.13 6.31 -7.06
CA GLY A 90 -0.29 6.56 -7.20
C GLY A 90 -1.06 6.35 -5.90
N ASN A 91 -2.38 6.27 -6.08
CA ASN A 91 -3.32 5.98 -5.01
C ASN A 91 -4.04 4.67 -5.32
N ALA A 92 -4.58 4.05 -4.28
CA ALA A 92 -5.47 2.90 -4.39
C ALA A 92 -6.66 3.04 -3.44
#